data_AF-A0A2D2D3V9-F1
#
_entry.id   AF-A0A2D2D3V9-F1
#
_cell.length_a   1.000
_cell.length_b   1.000
_cell.length_c   1.000
_cell.angle_alpha   90.00
_cell.angle_beta   90.00
_cell.angle_gamma   90.00
#
_symmetry.space_group_name_H-M   'P 1'
#
loop_
_entity.id
_entity.type
_entity.pdbx_description
1 polymer ?
#
loop_
_entity_poly.entity_id
_entity_poly.type
_entity_poly.pdbx_seq_one_letter_code
_entity_poly.pdbx_strand_id
1 'polypeptide(L)'
;MVNSMRVDDASVQRNALPIGLAKLTRLAFAGVDLGRIAGRLRGMCERDPSHAGALMDLSVIDQLNGDVVIGLERQALALSQQRVFHSTCCGANPRLRVLAFFAAADIGANTPLEFLLEGSDIALTMAYALPGRALPHDLPDHDLAFVAIAATPSNRRLLADLEERLRFWPAPVVNLPARVSMLEPDDLGDHLRDVPGLRTPLFERRRRDQLAAPGDSCFPLVVKPVAPAEWEPEKIDGPDALGALLARRHDPQFRVAPFIDCRGADDRYRKIRVIFVDRRAYACHLAVSDGWNASHVDARMQADAASRAEEEQFFATFDTEFAIRHAQTFDALIDRVGLAYFGVDCAETLSGELAVFRADHTLLVHDMDPVDVFPYRPSQMRKMFDAFSGYLYQAAGRSRAERRRP
;
A
#
# COMPACT_ATOMS: atom_id res chain seq x y z
N MET A 1 46.89 -15.64 31.91
CA MET A 1 45.63 -16.18 31.34
C MET A 1 44.84 -15.02 30.80
N VAL A 2 44.62 -15.02 29.49
CA VAL A 2 44.19 -13.87 28.71
C VAL A 2 42.71 -13.59 28.97
N ASN A 3 42.45 -12.35 29.38
CA ASN A 3 41.14 -11.74 29.53
C ASN A 3 40.54 -11.59 28.11
N SER A 4 39.55 -12.42 27.77
CA SER A 4 38.81 -12.29 26.51
C SER A 4 37.94 -11.05 26.58
N MET A 5 38.39 -10.00 25.89
CA MET A 5 37.62 -8.79 25.62
C MET A 5 36.31 -9.18 24.95
N ARG A 6 35.21 -8.79 25.59
CA ARG A 6 33.92 -8.56 24.92
C ARG A 6 34.21 -7.69 23.69
N VAL A 7 33.99 -8.26 22.52
CA VAL A 7 33.85 -7.47 21.29
C VAL A 7 32.58 -6.65 21.48
N ASP A 8 32.74 -5.32 21.43
CA ASP A 8 31.70 -4.34 21.72
C ASP A 8 30.39 -4.60 20.93
N ASP A 9 29.29 -4.74 21.65
CA ASP A 9 27.90 -4.82 21.16
C ASP A 9 27.51 -3.61 20.26
N ALA A 10 28.29 -2.53 20.34
CA ALA A 10 28.14 -1.32 19.55
C ALA A 10 28.61 -1.45 18.08
N SER A 11 29.36 -2.51 17.71
CA SER A 11 29.77 -2.71 16.31
C SER A 11 28.71 -3.43 15.47
N VAL A 12 27.85 -4.23 16.09
CA VAL A 12 26.72 -4.90 15.41
C VAL A 12 25.59 -3.89 15.10
N GLN A 13 25.46 -2.84 15.91
CA GLN A 13 24.58 -1.69 15.66
C GLN A 13 25.02 -0.77 14.50
N ARG A 14 26.21 -0.98 13.91
CA ARG A 14 26.82 -0.06 12.92
C ARG A 14 26.68 -0.46 11.45
N ASN A 15 26.02 -1.58 11.12
CA ASN A 15 25.64 -1.85 9.72
C ASN A 15 24.38 -1.02 9.41
N ALA A 16 24.64 0.17 8.87
CA ALA A 16 23.97 1.41 9.24
C ALA A 16 22.45 1.44 9.02
N LEU A 17 21.78 2.16 9.92
CA LEU A 17 20.41 2.66 9.75
C LEU A 17 20.23 3.17 8.30
N PRO A 18 19.34 2.58 7.49
CA PRO A 18 19.06 3.10 6.16
C PRO A 18 18.50 4.52 6.27
N ILE A 19 18.70 5.32 5.21
CA ILE A 19 18.01 6.60 5.03
C ILE A 19 16.49 6.35 5.09
N GLY A 20 16.03 5.27 4.45
CA GLY A 20 14.64 4.82 4.52
C GLY A 20 13.79 5.29 3.34
N LEU A 21 12.72 4.54 3.06
CA LEU A 21 11.88 4.71 1.88
C LEU A 21 11.28 6.11 1.84
N ALA A 22 10.62 6.54 2.92
CA ALA A 22 9.89 7.81 2.94
C ALA A 22 10.79 9.02 2.64
N LYS A 23 12.00 9.06 3.23
CA LYS A 23 12.95 10.15 3.01
C LYS A 23 13.52 10.16 1.60
N LEU A 24 13.89 8.99 1.07
CA LEU A 24 14.39 8.86 -0.30
C LEU A 24 13.32 9.25 -1.32
N THR A 25 12.08 8.79 -1.13
CA THR A 25 10.96 9.17 -1.99
C THR A 25 10.67 10.66 -1.90
N ARG A 26 10.70 11.28 -0.71
CA ARG A 26 10.52 12.74 -0.56
C ARG A 26 11.56 13.54 -1.31
N LEU A 27 12.82 13.11 -1.27
CA LEU A 27 13.90 13.74 -2.04
C LEU A 27 13.64 13.59 -3.55
N ALA A 28 13.29 12.40 -4.03
CA ALA A 28 12.94 12.17 -5.43
C ALA A 28 11.77 13.06 -5.87
N PHE A 29 10.72 13.13 -5.05
CA PHE A 29 9.50 13.90 -5.33
C PHE A 29 9.77 15.41 -5.36
N ALA A 30 10.71 15.89 -4.55
CA ALA A 30 11.20 17.27 -4.58
C ALA A 30 12.17 17.56 -5.75
N GLY A 31 12.39 16.61 -6.66
CA GLY A 31 13.29 16.75 -7.81
C GLY A 31 14.77 16.74 -7.45
N VAL A 32 15.13 16.26 -6.26
CA VAL A 32 16.54 16.13 -5.85
C VAL A 32 17.18 14.97 -6.60
N ASP A 33 18.30 15.24 -7.26
CA ASP A 33 19.12 14.20 -7.90
C ASP A 33 19.68 13.22 -6.86
N LEU A 34 19.12 12.01 -6.84
CA LEU A 34 19.54 10.92 -5.96
C LEU A 34 20.90 10.32 -6.36
N GLY A 35 21.43 10.65 -7.55
CA GLY A 35 22.71 10.14 -8.05
C GLY A 35 23.89 10.42 -7.11
N ARG A 36 23.90 11.59 -6.45
CA ARG A 36 24.92 11.94 -5.44
C ARG A 36 24.80 11.07 -4.19
N ILE A 37 23.58 10.78 -3.76
CA ILE A 37 23.31 9.92 -2.60
C ILE A 37 23.72 8.48 -2.95
N ALA A 38 23.28 7.98 -4.09
CA ALA A 38 23.63 6.67 -4.61
C ALA A 38 25.15 6.50 -4.75
N GLY A 39 25.87 7.52 -5.22
CA GLY A 39 27.34 7.49 -5.31
C GLY A 39 28.02 7.31 -3.94
N ARG A 40 27.52 7.98 -2.90
CA ARG A 40 28.01 7.82 -1.52
C ARG A 40 27.73 6.42 -0.99
N LEU A 41 26.51 5.92 -1.19
CA LEU A 41 26.09 4.59 -0.75
C LEU A 41 26.89 3.48 -1.45
N ARG A 42 27.16 3.63 -2.76
CA ARG A 42 28.06 2.73 -3.49
C ARG A 42 29.46 2.74 -2.91
N GLY A 43 30.02 3.91 -2.61
CA GLY A 43 31.32 4.01 -1.94
C GLY A 43 31.34 3.36 -0.55
N MET A 44 30.21 3.32 0.17
CA MET A 44 30.08 2.55 1.41
C MET A 44 30.12 1.04 1.13
N CYS A 45 29.37 0.57 0.12
CA CYS A 45 29.37 -0.84 -0.29
C CYS A 45 30.72 -1.31 -0.85
N GLU A 46 31.50 -0.43 -1.49
CA GLU A 46 32.86 -0.73 -1.95
C GLU A 46 33.84 -0.94 -0.79
N ARG A 47 33.67 -0.19 0.31
CA ARG A 47 34.48 -0.36 1.53
C ARG A 47 34.02 -1.53 2.38
N ASP A 48 32.72 -1.79 2.39
CA ASP A 48 32.08 -2.91 3.09
C ASP A 48 30.95 -3.49 2.23
N PRO A 49 31.21 -4.56 1.47
CA PRO A 49 30.19 -5.22 0.65
C PRO A 49 29.02 -5.80 1.45
N SER A 50 29.16 -5.96 2.77
CA SER A 50 28.11 -6.47 3.66
C SER A 50 27.22 -5.37 4.25
N HIS A 51 27.43 -4.11 3.85
CA HIS A 51 26.74 -2.95 4.40
C HIS A 51 25.24 -2.92 4.01
N ALA A 52 24.42 -3.67 4.74
CA ALA A 52 23.01 -3.94 4.43
C ALA A 52 22.13 -2.69 4.27
N GLY A 53 22.32 -1.66 5.12
CA GLY A 53 21.53 -0.42 5.03
C GLY A 53 21.74 0.33 3.72
N ALA A 54 23.00 0.47 3.29
CA ALA A 54 23.35 1.10 2.02
C ALA A 54 22.85 0.29 0.81
N LEU A 55 22.91 -1.05 0.87
CA LEU A 55 22.31 -1.90 -0.16
C LEU A 55 20.79 -1.73 -0.23
N MET A 56 20.12 -1.61 0.93
CA MET A 56 18.68 -1.37 1.01
C MET A 56 18.30 0.01 0.45
N ASP A 57 19.04 1.07 0.79
CA ASP A 57 18.79 2.41 0.24
C ASP A 57 19.08 2.47 -1.27
N LEU A 58 20.13 1.81 -1.75
CA LEU A 58 20.40 1.70 -3.19
C LEU A 58 19.28 0.94 -3.91
N SER A 59 18.74 -0.12 -3.30
CA SER A 59 17.57 -0.82 -3.82
C SER A 59 16.39 0.14 -4.01
N VAL A 60 16.09 0.96 -3.00
CA VAL A 60 15.01 1.96 -3.09
C VAL A 60 15.29 2.97 -4.19
N ILE A 61 16.51 3.51 -4.28
CA ILE A 61 16.87 4.49 -5.31
C ILE A 61 16.72 3.91 -6.72
N ASP A 62 17.21 2.69 -6.95
CA ASP A 62 17.11 2.04 -8.26
C ASP A 62 15.64 1.84 -8.66
N GLN A 63 14.79 1.40 -7.72
CA GLN A 63 13.35 1.27 -7.96
C GLN A 63 12.66 2.62 -8.25
N LEU A 64 13.01 3.69 -7.53
CA LEU A 64 12.48 5.03 -7.78
C LEU A 64 12.90 5.57 -9.16
N ASN A 65 14.03 5.14 -9.69
CA ASN A 65 14.49 5.46 -11.04
C ASN A 65 13.86 4.57 -12.13
N GLY A 66 13.03 3.59 -11.76
CA GLY A 66 12.37 2.66 -12.68
C GLY A 66 13.10 1.33 -12.88
N ASP A 67 14.27 1.13 -12.29
CA ASP A 67 15.08 -0.08 -12.43
C ASP A 67 14.69 -1.14 -11.38
N VAL A 68 13.44 -1.61 -11.44
CA VAL A 68 12.87 -2.53 -10.42
C VAL A 68 13.70 -3.81 -10.27
N VAL A 69 14.17 -4.39 -11.37
CA VAL A 69 14.96 -5.63 -11.37
C VAL A 69 16.26 -5.46 -10.57
N ILE A 70 17.06 -4.44 -10.90
CA ILE A 70 18.33 -4.14 -10.21
C ILE A 70 18.05 -3.80 -8.75
N GLY A 71 17.00 -3.02 -8.49
CA GLY A 71 16.57 -2.71 -7.15
C GLY A 71 16.28 -3.96 -6.32
N LEU A 72 15.54 -4.93 -6.85
CA LEU A 72 15.23 -6.18 -6.15
C LEU A 72 16.47 -7.06 -5.96
N GLU A 73 17.42 -7.09 -6.90
CA GLU A 73 18.70 -7.78 -6.72
C GLU A 73 19.49 -7.20 -5.54
N ARG A 74 19.57 -5.86 -5.44
CA ARG A 74 20.21 -5.20 -4.28
C ARG A 74 19.47 -5.46 -2.98
N GLN A 75 18.13 -5.49 -3.01
CA GLN A 75 17.34 -5.85 -1.83
C GLN A 75 17.68 -7.26 -1.38
N ALA A 76 17.73 -8.22 -2.30
CA ALA A 76 18.07 -9.61 -1.99
C ALA A 76 19.48 -9.72 -1.38
N LEU A 77 20.45 -8.95 -1.88
CA LEU A 77 21.79 -8.85 -1.29
C LEU A 77 21.73 -8.27 0.13
N ALA A 78 21.02 -7.17 0.36
CA ALA A 78 20.83 -6.59 1.69
C ALA A 78 20.24 -7.62 2.67
N LEU A 79 19.17 -8.31 2.24
CA LEU A 79 18.45 -9.31 3.02
C LEU A 79 19.23 -10.60 3.27
N SER A 80 20.26 -10.87 2.46
CA SER A 80 21.22 -11.96 2.72
C SER A 80 22.16 -11.66 3.88
N GLN A 81 22.40 -10.36 4.17
CA GLN A 81 23.25 -9.91 5.28
C GLN A 81 22.43 -9.67 6.55
N GLN A 82 21.27 -9.02 6.43
CA GLN A 82 20.44 -8.60 7.56
C GLN A 82 18.97 -8.56 7.15
N ARG A 83 18.07 -9.06 8.00
CA ARG A 83 16.61 -9.09 7.74
C ARG A 83 15.79 -8.20 8.67
N VAL A 84 16.42 -7.50 9.60
CA VAL A 84 15.76 -6.60 10.56
C VAL A 84 16.36 -5.22 10.38
N PHE A 85 15.55 -4.23 10.01
CA PHE A 85 15.98 -2.84 9.79
C PHE A 85 15.20 -1.90 10.71
N HIS A 86 15.84 -0.82 11.14
CA HIS A 86 15.20 0.23 11.93
C HIS A 86 14.94 1.42 11.02
N SER A 87 13.69 1.92 11.01
CA SER A 87 13.37 3.14 10.29
C SER A 87 13.91 4.36 11.02
N THR A 88 14.16 5.43 10.27
CA THR A 88 14.56 6.73 10.80
C THR A 88 13.37 7.71 10.93
N CYS A 89 12.14 7.19 10.94
CA CYS A 89 10.90 7.96 11.06
C CYS A 89 10.69 8.59 12.46
N CYS A 90 11.27 7.99 13.50
CA CYS A 90 11.16 8.43 14.89
C CYS A 90 12.51 8.93 15.43
N GLY A 91 12.46 9.92 16.34
CA GLY A 91 13.62 10.41 17.08
C GLY A 91 14.15 9.43 18.13
N ALA A 92 15.16 9.86 18.89
CA ALA A 92 15.93 9.00 19.81
C ALA A 92 15.14 8.41 21.00
N ASN A 93 13.98 8.99 21.35
CA ASN A 93 13.18 8.59 22.52
C ASN A 93 11.78 8.12 22.11
N PRO A 94 11.64 6.91 21.54
CA PRO A 94 10.34 6.38 21.16
C PRO A 94 9.48 6.09 22.40
N ARG A 95 8.17 6.36 22.30
CA ARG A 95 7.16 6.07 23.33
C ARG A 95 6.35 4.81 23.03
N LEU A 96 6.43 4.33 21.79
CA LEU A 96 5.84 3.08 21.33
C LEU A 96 6.80 2.40 20.35
N ARG A 97 6.87 1.07 20.38
CA ARG A 97 7.69 0.28 19.45
C ARG A 97 6.81 -0.65 18.62
N VAL A 98 6.90 -0.53 17.29
CA VAL A 98 6.20 -1.37 16.32
C VAL A 98 7.20 -2.28 15.64
N LEU A 99 6.93 -3.60 15.67
CA LEU A 99 7.60 -4.56 14.80
C LEU A 99 6.72 -4.88 13.58
N ALA A 100 7.13 -4.47 12.40
CA ALA A 100 6.37 -4.72 11.18
C ALA A 100 6.97 -5.87 10.35
N PHE A 101 6.14 -6.84 9.97
CA PHE A 101 6.52 -7.91 9.04
C PHE A 101 6.39 -7.41 7.60
N PHE A 102 7.50 -7.44 6.87
CA PHE A 102 7.61 -7.00 5.48
C PHE A 102 7.92 -8.19 4.57
N ALA A 103 7.43 -8.14 3.33
CA ALA A 103 7.88 -9.03 2.25
C ALA A 103 9.06 -8.41 1.51
N ALA A 104 9.95 -9.26 1.02
CA ALA A 104 10.96 -8.89 0.03
C ALA A 104 10.29 -8.71 -1.33
N ALA A 105 9.93 -7.48 -1.65
CA ALA A 105 9.20 -7.11 -2.85
C ALA A 105 9.48 -5.64 -3.18
N ASP A 106 8.85 -5.14 -4.24
CA ASP A 106 8.99 -3.75 -4.64
C ASP A 106 8.54 -2.78 -3.54
N ILE A 107 8.95 -1.51 -3.66
CA ILE A 107 8.67 -0.45 -2.67
C ILE A 107 7.17 -0.16 -2.46
N GLY A 108 6.28 -0.64 -3.33
CA GLY A 108 4.82 -0.50 -3.20
C GLY A 108 4.12 -1.74 -2.63
N ALA A 109 4.85 -2.85 -2.42
CA ALA A 109 4.28 -4.13 -2.01
C ALA A 109 4.11 -4.30 -0.49
N ASN A 110 4.44 -3.28 0.30
CA ASN A 110 4.24 -3.26 1.74
C ASN A 110 3.46 -2.00 2.17
N THR A 111 2.83 -2.05 3.33
CA THR A 111 2.15 -0.88 3.94
C THR A 111 3.17 0.26 4.09
N PRO A 112 2.85 1.49 3.67
CA PRO A 112 3.79 2.63 3.67
C PRO A 112 4.03 3.19 5.08
N LEU A 113 4.38 2.34 6.05
CA LEU A 113 4.48 2.69 7.47
C LEU A 113 5.49 3.81 7.74
N GLU A 114 6.59 3.89 6.99
CA GLU A 114 7.56 4.98 7.15
C GLU A 114 6.92 6.35 6.84
N PHE A 115 6.02 6.43 5.87
CA PHE A 115 5.28 7.67 5.55
C PHE A 115 4.25 8.00 6.64
N LEU A 116 3.54 6.98 7.13
CA LEU A 116 2.49 7.15 8.15
C LEU A 116 3.03 7.56 9.52
N LEU A 117 4.29 7.21 9.81
CA LEU A 117 4.93 7.41 11.12
C LEU A 117 6.00 8.50 11.10
N GLU A 118 6.24 9.17 9.98
CA GLU A 118 7.27 10.21 9.89
C GLU A 118 6.96 11.37 10.85
N GLY A 119 7.93 11.69 11.71
CA GLY A 119 7.78 12.75 12.72
C GLY A 119 6.97 12.36 13.96
N SER A 120 6.51 11.11 14.05
CA SER A 120 5.88 10.56 15.26
C SER A 120 6.91 10.16 16.32
N ASP A 121 6.42 9.84 17.52
CA ASP A 121 7.21 9.27 18.63
C ASP A 121 7.16 7.73 18.65
N ILE A 122 6.83 7.10 17.52
CA ILE A 122 6.67 5.65 17.36
C ILE A 122 7.86 5.08 16.60
N ALA A 123 8.67 4.25 17.26
CA ALA A 123 9.76 3.53 16.61
C ALA A 123 9.20 2.40 15.73
N LEU A 124 9.71 2.31 14.51
CA LEU A 124 9.39 1.25 13.55
C LEU A 124 10.63 0.38 13.28
N THR A 125 10.49 -0.92 13.56
CA THR A 125 11.43 -1.96 13.15
C THR A 125 10.76 -2.82 12.08
N MET A 126 11.40 -2.97 10.92
CA MET A 126 10.95 -3.79 9.80
C MET A 126 11.68 -5.14 9.83
N ALA A 127 10.93 -6.23 10.00
CA ALA A 127 11.42 -7.60 9.91
C ALA A 127 10.96 -8.23 8.59
N TYR A 128 11.91 -8.52 7.70
CA TYR A 128 11.64 -9.11 6.40
C TYR A 128 11.44 -10.62 6.51
N ALA A 129 10.21 -11.04 6.24
CA ALA A 129 9.84 -12.44 6.10
C ALA A 129 10.15 -12.91 4.67
N LEU A 130 10.81 -14.07 4.56
CA LEU A 130 11.22 -14.64 3.27
C LEU A 130 10.54 -15.99 3.07
N PRO A 131 10.02 -16.30 1.86
CA PRO A 131 9.40 -17.58 1.57
C PRO A 131 10.29 -18.77 1.94
N GLY A 132 9.73 -19.75 2.67
CA GLY A 132 10.44 -20.97 3.05
C GLY A 132 11.57 -20.80 4.07
N ARG A 133 11.76 -19.61 4.65
CA ARG A 133 12.74 -19.36 5.70
C ARG A 133 12.04 -19.04 7.01
N ALA A 134 12.62 -19.48 8.13
CA ALA A 134 12.17 -19.06 9.45
C ALA A 134 12.31 -17.53 9.61
N LEU A 135 11.43 -16.94 10.42
CA LEU A 135 11.57 -15.56 10.87
C LEU A 135 12.94 -15.37 11.57
N PRO A 136 13.52 -14.16 11.54
CA PRO A 136 14.68 -13.85 12.36
C PRO A 136 14.45 -14.23 13.83
N HIS A 137 15.42 -14.86 14.47
CA HIS A 137 15.31 -15.26 15.88
C HIS A 137 15.45 -14.08 16.84
N ASP A 138 16.34 -13.14 16.53
CA ASP A 138 16.63 -11.96 17.34
C ASP A 138 15.76 -10.77 16.93
N LEU A 139 14.46 -10.85 17.21
CA LEU A 139 13.53 -9.74 17.01
C LEU A 139 13.55 -8.84 18.26
N PRO A 140 13.63 -7.50 18.10
CA PRO A 140 13.66 -6.60 19.23
C PRO A 140 12.32 -6.61 19.99
N ASP A 141 12.38 -6.30 21.27
CA ASP A 141 11.20 -6.04 22.09
C ASP A 141 10.32 -4.95 21.45
N HIS A 142 9.02 -5.22 21.39
CA HIS A 142 8.04 -4.33 20.77
C HIS A 142 6.71 -4.36 21.54
N ASP A 143 5.93 -3.30 21.37
CA ASP A 143 4.64 -3.14 22.04
C ASP A 143 3.48 -3.66 21.17
N LEU A 144 3.64 -3.61 19.85
CA LEU A 144 2.75 -4.25 18.88
C LEU A 144 3.51 -4.79 17.67
N ALA A 145 2.90 -5.73 16.98
CA ALA A 145 3.32 -6.19 15.66
C ALA A 145 2.33 -5.76 14.58
N PHE A 146 2.83 -5.53 13.37
CA PHE A 146 2.02 -5.12 12.21
C PHE A 146 2.35 -6.00 11.01
N VAL A 147 1.36 -6.55 10.31
CA VAL A 147 1.62 -7.24 9.04
C VAL A 147 1.49 -6.25 7.90
N ALA A 148 2.62 -5.86 7.32
CA ALA A 148 2.67 -4.87 6.25
C ALA A 148 2.59 -5.49 4.86
N ILE A 149 2.63 -6.82 4.75
CA ILE A 149 2.78 -7.59 3.50
C ILE A 149 1.50 -7.55 2.65
N ALA A 150 1.58 -7.09 1.40
CA ALA A 150 0.43 -7.10 0.49
C ALA A 150 -0.11 -8.51 0.21
N ALA A 151 -1.42 -8.60 0.00
CA ALA A 151 -2.10 -9.80 -0.47
C ALA A 151 -1.91 -9.99 -1.99
N THR A 152 -0.90 -10.77 -2.35
CA THR A 152 -0.61 -11.14 -3.75
C THR A 152 -0.46 -12.65 -3.88
N PRO A 153 -0.61 -13.20 -5.11
CA PRO A 153 -0.33 -14.62 -5.35
C PRO A 153 1.06 -15.06 -4.88
N SER A 154 2.08 -14.19 -5.02
CA SER A 154 3.45 -14.48 -4.58
C SER A 154 3.61 -14.49 -3.04
N ASN A 155 2.79 -13.73 -2.32
CA ASN A 155 2.83 -13.63 -0.86
C ASN A 155 1.90 -14.62 -0.15
N ARG A 156 1.00 -15.32 -0.86
CA ARG A 156 -0.01 -16.20 -0.25
C ARG A 156 0.56 -17.22 0.72
N ARG A 157 1.64 -17.91 0.34
CA ARG A 157 2.32 -18.88 1.22
C ARG A 157 2.98 -18.20 2.41
N LEU A 158 3.59 -17.03 2.20
CA LEU A 158 4.25 -16.26 3.25
C LEU A 158 3.25 -15.78 4.31
N LEU A 159 2.07 -15.30 3.88
CA LEU A 159 0.99 -14.89 4.76
C LEU A 159 0.42 -16.08 5.55
N ALA A 160 0.26 -17.24 4.92
CA ALA A 160 -0.17 -18.46 5.62
C ALA A 160 0.85 -18.92 6.68
N ASP A 161 2.14 -18.93 6.34
CA ASP A 161 3.21 -19.27 7.28
C ASP A 161 3.28 -18.27 8.45
N LEU A 162 2.98 -16.98 8.20
CA LEU A 162 2.89 -15.96 9.24
C LEU A 162 1.67 -16.14 10.13
N GLU A 163 0.50 -16.48 9.60
CA GLU A 163 -0.72 -16.71 10.38
C GLU A 163 -0.49 -17.73 11.49
N GLU A 164 0.14 -18.86 11.17
CA GLU A 164 0.45 -19.92 12.15
C GLU A 164 1.37 -19.42 13.27
N ARG A 165 2.37 -18.60 12.91
CA ARG A 165 3.34 -18.05 13.86
C ARG A 165 2.73 -16.96 14.73
N LEU A 166 1.89 -16.11 14.15
CA LEU A 166 1.32 -14.95 14.82
C LEU A 166 0.16 -15.32 15.75
N ARG A 167 -0.41 -16.52 15.63
CA ARG A 167 -1.41 -17.05 16.56
C ARG A 167 -1.00 -16.98 18.04
N PHE A 168 0.29 -17.19 18.32
CA PHE A 168 0.84 -17.17 19.68
C PHE A 168 1.80 -15.99 19.89
N TRP A 169 1.65 -14.92 19.10
CA TRP A 169 2.52 -13.77 19.19
C TRP A 169 2.41 -13.09 20.57
N PRO A 170 3.53 -12.71 21.20
CA PRO A 170 3.51 -12.15 22.55
C PRO A 170 3.01 -10.70 22.61
N ALA A 171 2.64 -10.09 21.49
CA ALA A 171 2.12 -8.72 21.41
C ALA A 171 0.89 -8.67 20.49
N PRO A 172 0.05 -7.62 20.58
CA PRO A 172 -1.05 -7.41 19.64
C PRO A 172 -0.54 -7.38 18.21
N VAL A 173 -1.29 -8.01 17.31
CA VAL A 173 -0.99 -8.02 15.88
C VAL A 173 -2.06 -7.19 15.17
N VAL A 174 -1.63 -6.13 14.49
CA VAL A 174 -2.46 -5.32 13.61
C VAL A 174 -2.42 -5.91 12.20
N ASN A 175 -3.59 -5.94 11.55
CA ASN A 175 -3.82 -6.53 10.24
C ASN A 175 -3.43 -8.01 10.15
N LEU A 176 -4.16 -8.89 10.84
CA LEU A 176 -3.88 -10.33 10.84
C LEU A 176 -3.77 -10.91 9.40
N PRO A 177 -2.80 -11.80 9.12
CA PRO A 177 -2.56 -12.33 7.78
C PRO A 177 -3.81 -12.93 7.12
N ALA A 178 -4.63 -13.68 7.86
CA ALA A 178 -5.86 -14.26 7.32
C ALA A 178 -6.85 -13.21 6.78
N ARG A 179 -6.91 -12.01 7.38
CA ARG A 179 -7.75 -10.90 6.90
C ARG A 179 -7.10 -10.17 5.73
N VAL A 180 -5.79 -10.00 5.77
CA VAL A 180 -5.02 -9.42 4.65
C VAL A 180 -5.25 -10.23 3.37
N SER A 181 -5.19 -11.56 3.42
CA SER A 181 -5.39 -12.42 2.25
C SER A 181 -6.72 -12.22 1.53
N MET A 182 -7.75 -11.70 2.21
CA MET A 182 -9.06 -11.42 1.61
C MET A 182 -9.05 -10.20 0.66
N LEU A 183 -7.99 -9.39 0.70
CA LEU A 183 -7.80 -8.23 -0.17
C LEU A 183 -7.15 -8.59 -1.52
N GLU A 184 -6.88 -9.87 -1.79
CA GLU A 184 -6.29 -10.25 -3.08
C GLU A 184 -7.21 -9.77 -4.22
N PRO A 185 -6.70 -9.04 -5.23
CA PRO A 185 -7.51 -8.47 -6.30
C PRO A 185 -8.32 -9.50 -7.11
N ASP A 186 -7.88 -10.76 -7.08
CA ASP A 186 -8.58 -11.86 -7.73
C ASP A 186 -9.92 -12.17 -7.07
N ASP A 187 -10.02 -12.02 -5.76
CA ASP A 187 -11.18 -12.42 -4.98
C ASP A 187 -11.99 -11.22 -4.44
N LEU A 188 -11.46 -10.00 -4.55
CA LEU A 188 -12.07 -8.79 -3.97
C LEU A 188 -13.54 -8.61 -4.38
N GLY A 189 -13.85 -8.79 -5.67
CA GLY A 189 -15.22 -8.63 -6.18
C GLY A 189 -16.20 -9.61 -5.51
N ASP A 190 -15.79 -10.86 -5.32
CA ASP A 190 -16.62 -11.87 -4.64
C ASP A 190 -16.76 -11.57 -3.15
N HIS A 191 -15.71 -11.06 -2.51
CA HIS A 191 -15.76 -10.63 -1.12
C HIS A 191 -16.65 -9.41 -0.90
N LEU A 192 -16.84 -8.53 -1.89
CA LEU A 192 -17.60 -7.29 -1.73
C LEU A 192 -18.99 -7.30 -2.39
N ARG A 193 -19.34 -8.34 -3.16
CA ARG A 193 -20.56 -8.43 -3.97
C ARG A 193 -21.86 -8.06 -3.25
N ASP A 194 -21.99 -8.48 -1.98
CA ASP A 194 -23.22 -8.32 -1.20
C ASP A 194 -23.17 -7.15 -0.20
N VAL A 195 -22.23 -6.21 -0.36
CA VAL A 195 -22.15 -5.01 0.48
C VAL A 195 -23.21 -4.00 0.01
N PRO A 196 -24.19 -3.60 0.86
CA PRO A 196 -25.23 -2.65 0.45
C PRO A 196 -24.65 -1.29 0.07
N GLY A 197 -25.17 -0.68 -1.00
CA GLY A 197 -24.74 0.64 -1.47
C GLY A 197 -23.36 0.65 -2.16
N LEU A 198 -22.74 -0.52 -2.36
CA LEU A 198 -21.46 -0.69 -3.01
C LEU A 198 -21.62 -1.36 -4.38
N ARG A 199 -20.89 -0.84 -5.37
CA ARG A 199 -20.68 -1.51 -6.66
C ARG A 199 -19.22 -1.90 -6.79
N THR A 200 -18.95 -3.12 -7.20
CA THR A 200 -17.59 -3.58 -7.47
C THR A 200 -17.55 -4.37 -8.76
N PRO A 201 -16.50 -4.26 -9.59
CA PRO A 201 -16.37 -5.09 -10.77
C PRO A 201 -16.27 -6.58 -10.39
N LEU A 202 -17.20 -7.39 -10.90
CA LEU A 202 -17.16 -8.84 -10.76
C LEU A 202 -16.45 -9.44 -11.97
N PHE A 203 -15.15 -9.67 -11.82
CA PHE A 203 -14.33 -10.22 -12.89
C PHE A 203 -14.50 -11.73 -13.03
N GLU A 204 -15.05 -12.16 -14.16
CA GLU A 204 -15.10 -13.56 -14.55
C GLU A 204 -13.86 -13.95 -15.34
N ARG A 205 -13.34 -15.15 -15.10
CA ARG A 205 -12.29 -15.74 -15.95
C ARG A 205 -12.94 -16.36 -17.19
N ARG A 206 -12.56 -15.89 -18.38
CA ARG A 206 -12.99 -16.42 -19.67
C ARG A 206 -11.79 -16.88 -20.47
N ARG A 207 -11.92 -18.05 -21.12
CA ARG A 207 -10.95 -18.47 -22.12
C ARG A 207 -11.05 -17.58 -23.36
N ARG A 208 -9.97 -17.49 -24.12
CA ARG A 208 -9.90 -16.70 -25.34
C ARG A 208 -11.01 -17.05 -26.36
N ASP A 209 -11.28 -18.33 -26.58
CA ASP A 209 -12.32 -18.82 -27.49
C ASP A 209 -13.72 -18.36 -27.05
N GLN A 210 -13.98 -18.40 -25.74
CA GLN A 210 -15.24 -17.94 -25.14
C GLN A 210 -15.39 -16.42 -25.23
N LEU A 211 -14.29 -15.67 -25.06
CA LEU A 211 -14.31 -14.22 -25.18
C LEU A 211 -14.48 -13.76 -26.63
N ALA A 212 -13.90 -14.49 -27.60
CA ALA A 212 -14.03 -14.23 -29.02
C ALA A 212 -15.44 -14.44 -29.57
N ALA A 213 -16.27 -15.21 -28.86
CA ALA A 213 -17.69 -15.38 -29.13
C ALA A 213 -18.53 -14.67 -28.05
N PRO A 214 -18.48 -13.32 -27.96
CA PRO A 214 -19.00 -12.59 -26.80
C PRO A 214 -20.52 -12.73 -26.58
N GLY A 215 -21.27 -13.31 -27.51
CA GLY A 215 -22.72 -13.46 -27.41
C GLY A 215 -23.41 -12.13 -27.11
N ASP A 216 -24.41 -12.15 -26.23
CA ASP A 216 -25.14 -10.97 -25.74
C ASP A 216 -24.37 -10.16 -24.66
N SER A 217 -23.04 -10.11 -24.70
CA SER A 217 -22.26 -9.34 -23.72
C SER A 217 -22.68 -7.86 -23.73
N CYS A 218 -23.03 -7.33 -22.56
CA CYS A 218 -23.32 -5.90 -22.40
C CYS A 218 -22.02 -5.10 -22.35
N PHE A 219 -21.59 -4.58 -23.50
CA PHE A 219 -20.52 -3.58 -23.58
C PHE A 219 -20.96 -2.24 -22.93
N PRO A 220 -20.02 -1.43 -22.40
CA PRO A 220 -18.58 -1.64 -22.38
C PRO A 220 -18.12 -2.68 -21.35
N LEU A 221 -17.00 -3.36 -21.65
CA LEU A 221 -16.35 -4.33 -20.78
C LEU A 221 -14.99 -3.79 -20.31
N VAL A 222 -14.52 -4.25 -19.15
CA VAL A 222 -13.14 -4.13 -18.71
C VAL A 222 -12.47 -5.49 -18.86
N VAL A 223 -11.38 -5.55 -19.62
CA VAL A 223 -10.67 -6.78 -19.95
C VAL A 223 -9.21 -6.69 -19.52
N LYS A 224 -8.70 -7.74 -18.88
CA LYS A 224 -7.29 -7.86 -18.47
C LYS A 224 -6.83 -9.32 -18.63
N PRO A 225 -5.60 -9.61 -19.06
CA PRO A 225 -5.06 -10.98 -19.04
C PRO A 225 -5.02 -11.53 -17.61
N VAL A 226 -5.12 -12.85 -17.44
CA VAL A 226 -4.94 -13.49 -16.12
C VAL A 226 -3.47 -13.41 -15.67
N ALA A 227 -2.54 -13.48 -16.62
CA ALA A 227 -1.11 -13.34 -16.37
C ALA A 227 -0.41 -12.69 -17.57
N PRO A 228 0.59 -11.84 -17.35
CA PRO A 228 1.11 -11.50 -16.02
C PRO A 228 0.26 -10.38 -15.37
N ALA A 229 0.28 -10.31 -14.04
CA ALA A 229 -0.68 -9.53 -13.25
C ALA A 229 -0.51 -8.01 -13.38
N GLU A 230 0.65 -7.56 -13.87
CA GLU A 230 1.04 -6.16 -14.05
C GLU A 230 0.37 -5.45 -15.23
N TRP A 231 -0.46 -6.13 -16.03
CA TRP A 231 -1.14 -5.46 -17.14
C TRP A 231 -2.28 -4.56 -16.67
N GLU A 232 -2.33 -3.32 -17.15
CA GLU A 232 -3.44 -2.42 -16.85
C GLU A 232 -4.73 -2.89 -17.54
N PRO A 233 -5.89 -2.81 -16.86
CA PRO A 233 -7.16 -3.19 -17.45
C PRO A 233 -7.51 -2.28 -18.64
N GLU A 234 -8.05 -2.87 -19.71
CA GLU A 234 -8.45 -2.15 -20.92
C GLU A 234 -9.98 -2.08 -21.02
N LYS A 235 -10.52 -0.89 -21.29
CA LYS A 235 -11.95 -0.70 -21.58
C LYS A 235 -12.21 -1.04 -23.04
N ILE A 236 -13.21 -1.90 -23.27
CA ILE A 236 -13.61 -2.39 -24.58
C ILE A 236 -15.04 -1.92 -24.83
N ASP A 237 -15.21 -0.97 -25.74
CA ASP A 237 -16.52 -0.33 -26.00
C ASP A 237 -17.44 -1.16 -26.91
N GLY A 238 -16.92 -2.16 -27.61
CA GLY A 238 -17.71 -2.99 -28.50
C GLY A 238 -16.95 -4.16 -29.12
N PRO A 239 -17.62 -4.97 -29.96
CA PRO A 239 -17.06 -6.15 -30.59
C PRO A 239 -15.79 -5.87 -31.43
N ASP A 240 -15.74 -4.76 -32.15
CA ASP A 240 -14.58 -4.40 -32.99
C ASP A 240 -13.33 -4.14 -32.14
N ALA A 241 -13.48 -3.41 -31.03
CA ALA A 241 -12.40 -3.16 -30.08
C ALA A 241 -11.92 -4.47 -29.41
N LEU A 242 -12.85 -5.39 -29.15
CA LEU A 242 -12.52 -6.72 -28.63
C LEU A 242 -11.73 -7.53 -29.67
N GLY A 243 -12.15 -7.52 -30.93
CA GLY A 243 -11.43 -8.15 -32.04
C GLY A 243 -10.00 -7.62 -32.16
N ALA A 244 -9.83 -6.30 -32.07
CA ALA A 244 -8.51 -5.66 -32.06
C ALA A 244 -7.65 -6.08 -30.84
N LEU A 245 -8.25 -6.26 -29.65
CA LEU A 245 -7.57 -6.78 -28.46
C LEU A 245 -7.07 -8.20 -28.69
N LEU A 246 -7.96 -9.05 -29.19
CA LEU A 246 -7.61 -10.44 -29.46
C LEU A 246 -6.60 -10.55 -30.60
N ALA A 247 -6.59 -9.66 -31.60
CA ALA A 247 -5.58 -9.67 -32.65
C ALA A 247 -4.17 -9.33 -32.14
N ARG A 248 -4.05 -8.37 -31.20
CA ARG A 248 -2.75 -7.94 -30.64
C ARG A 248 -2.24 -8.83 -29.49
N ARG A 249 -3.13 -9.59 -28.84
CA ARG A 249 -2.80 -10.42 -27.66
C ARG A 249 -3.01 -11.90 -27.94
N HIS A 250 -2.18 -12.76 -27.35
CA HIS A 250 -2.29 -14.23 -27.51
C HIS A 250 -2.51 -14.97 -26.18
N ASP A 251 -2.89 -14.26 -25.12
CA ASP A 251 -3.13 -14.87 -23.82
C ASP A 251 -4.27 -15.92 -23.88
N PRO A 252 -4.13 -17.04 -23.18
CA PRO A 252 -5.12 -18.12 -23.20
C PRO A 252 -6.40 -17.77 -22.43
N GLN A 253 -6.30 -16.88 -21.44
CA GLN A 253 -7.40 -16.51 -20.55
C GLN A 253 -7.36 -15.04 -20.18
N PHE A 254 -8.55 -14.47 -20.02
CA PHE A 254 -8.79 -13.09 -19.64
C PHE A 254 -9.72 -13.03 -18.45
N ARG A 255 -9.57 -11.99 -17.63
CA ARG A 255 -10.56 -11.52 -16.66
C ARG A 255 -11.41 -10.45 -17.34
N VAL A 256 -12.73 -10.58 -17.20
CA VAL A 256 -13.70 -9.72 -17.86
C VAL A 256 -14.78 -9.30 -16.85
N ALA A 257 -15.06 -8.01 -16.77
CA ALA A 257 -16.18 -7.47 -15.99
C ALA A 257 -16.94 -6.42 -16.80
N PRO A 258 -18.23 -6.19 -16.55
CA PRO A 258 -18.91 -5.00 -17.05
C PRO A 258 -18.19 -3.73 -16.56
N PHE A 259 -18.09 -2.73 -17.44
CA PHE A 259 -17.58 -1.41 -17.06
C PHE A 259 -18.58 -0.70 -16.15
N ILE A 260 -18.10 -0.18 -15.02
CA ILE A 260 -18.89 0.65 -14.11
C ILE A 260 -18.61 2.11 -14.46
N ASP A 261 -19.60 2.78 -15.05
CA ASP A 261 -19.47 4.17 -15.43
C ASP A 261 -19.68 5.10 -14.23
N CYS A 262 -18.60 5.74 -13.80
CA CYS A 262 -18.58 6.72 -12.72
C CYS A 262 -18.27 8.14 -13.21
N ARG A 263 -18.69 8.47 -14.44
CA ARG A 263 -18.66 9.86 -14.90
C ARG A 263 -19.61 10.71 -14.08
N GLY A 264 -19.13 11.89 -13.69
CA GLY A 264 -19.95 12.94 -13.13
C GLY A 264 -20.82 13.61 -14.20
N ALA A 265 -21.63 14.57 -13.76
CA ALA A 265 -22.49 15.36 -14.65
C ALA A 265 -21.72 16.21 -15.67
N ASP A 266 -20.42 16.41 -15.46
CA ASP A 266 -19.48 17.10 -16.34
C ASP A 266 -18.75 16.15 -17.32
N ASP A 267 -19.17 14.88 -17.42
CA ASP A 267 -18.56 13.85 -18.26
C ASP A 267 -17.12 13.46 -17.87
N ARG A 268 -16.65 13.89 -16.68
CA ARG A 268 -15.32 13.56 -16.14
C ARG A 268 -15.39 12.52 -15.03
N TYR A 269 -14.31 11.81 -14.81
CA TYR A 269 -14.18 10.77 -13.77
C TYR A 269 -13.54 11.33 -12.51
N ARG A 270 -13.99 10.86 -11.34
CA ARG A 270 -13.36 11.11 -10.04
C ARG A 270 -12.85 9.83 -9.43
N LYS A 271 -11.53 9.73 -9.24
CA LYS A 271 -10.92 8.66 -8.45
C LYS A 271 -10.64 9.17 -7.05
N ILE A 272 -11.27 8.55 -6.06
CA ILE A 272 -11.18 8.91 -4.64
C ILE A 272 -10.41 7.82 -3.92
N ARG A 273 -9.41 8.21 -3.12
CA ARG A 273 -8.76 7.30 -2.14
C ARG A 273 -9.27 7.60 -0.74
N VAL A 274 -9.84 6.58 -0.11
CA VAL A 274 -10.28 6.63 1.30
C VAL A 274 -9.47 5.60 2.09
N ILE A 275 -8.88 6.02 3.20
CA ILE A 275 -8.25 5.12 4.17
C ILE A 275 -9.17 4.97 5.38
N PHE A 276 -9.30 3.75 5.87
CA PHE A 276 -9.99 3.39 7.09
C PHE A 276 -8.96 3.11 8.19
N VAL A 277 -9.10 3.81 9.31
CA VAL A 277 -8.29 3.60 10.52
C VAL A 277 -9.24 3.44 11.69
N ASP A 278 -9.19 2.29 12.38
CA ASP A 278 -10.04 1.97 13.53
C ASP A 278 -11.53 2.25 13.24
N ARG A 279 -12.02 1.69 12.12
CA ARG A 279 -13.38 1.88 11.61
C ARG A 279 -13.77 3.29 11.16
N ARG A 280 -12.86 4.26 11.18
CA ARG A 280 -13.14 5.62 10.69
C ARG A 280 -12.52 5.86 9.32
N ALA A 281 -13.30 6.43 8.41
CA ALA A 281 -12.88 6.81 7.07
C ALA A 281 -12.13 8.16 7.04
N TYR A 282 -11.13 8.28 6.18
CA TYR A 282 -10.33 9.48 5.93
C TYR A 282 -10.08 9.64 4.43
N ALA A 283 -10.46 10.79 3.86
CA ALA A 283 -10.09 11.14 2.50
C ALA A 283 -8.57 11.37 2.39
N CYS A 284 -7.95 10.79 1.35
CA CYS A 284 -6.53 10.98 1.07
C CYS A 284 -6.29 11.65 -0.28
N HIS A 285 -7.10 11.34 -1.30
CA HIS A 285 -6.99 11.94 -2.63
C HIS A 285 -8.36 12.00 -3.30
N LEU A 286 -8.56 13.01 -4.13
CA LEU A 286 -9.56 13.07 -5.19
C LEU A 286 -8.85 13.54 -6.47
N ALA A 287 -8.83 12.68 -7.49
CA ALA A 287 -8.28 12.99 -8.80
C ALA A 287 -9.41 13.12 -9.82
N VAL A 288 -9.47 14.26 -10.52
CA VAL A 288 -10.43 14.49 -11.60
C VAL A 288 -9.75 14.31 -12.95
N SER A 289 -10.33 13.49 -13.83
CA SER A 289 -9.70 13.13 -15.10
C SER A 289 -10.73 12.94 -16.20
N ASP A 290 -10.31 13.13 -17.45
CA ASP A 290 -11.09 12.77 -18.63
C ASP A 290 -11.01 11.24 -18.90
N GLY A 291 -10.03 10.55 -18.30
CA GLY A 291 -9.83 9.12 -18.40
C GLY A 291 -10.42 8.34 -17.22
N TRP A 292 -10.99 7.16 -17.50
CA TRP A 292 -11.68 6.33 -16.51
C TRP A 292 -10.75 5.62 -15.50
N ASN A 293 -9.47 5.41 -15.83
CA ASN A 293 -8.48 4.72 -15.00
C ASN A 293 -7.26 5.60 -14.68
N ALA A 294 -7.46 6.89 -14.45
CA ALA A 294 -6.37 7.81 -14.17
C ALA A 294 -5.87 7.68 -12.72
N SER A 295 -4.55 7.70 -12.52
CA SER A 295 -3.97 8.02 -11.23
C SER A 295 -4.03 9.54 -10.96
N HIS A 296 -3.70 9.95 -9.72
CA HIS A 296 -3.57 11.38 -9.39
C HIS A 296 -2.49 12.09 -10.25
N VAL A 297 -1.43 11.36 -10.63
CA VAL A 297 -0.38 11.86 -11.52
C VAL A 297 -0.92 12.02 -12.94
N ASP A 298 -1.63 11.02 -13.47
CA ASP A 298 -2.21 11.06 -14.81
C ASP A 298 -3.28 12.15 -14.97
N ALA A 299 -4.01 12.43 -13.89
CA ALA A 299 -5.00 13.50 -13.81
C ALA A 299 -4.41 14.91 -13.92
N ARG A 300 -3.08 15.08 -13.76
CA ARG A 300 -2.37 16.36 -13.87
C ARG A 300 -2.97 17.48 -13.01
N MET A 301 -3.40 17.14 -11.79
CA MET A 301 -4.05 18.05 -10.85
C MET A 301 -3.24 19.34 -10.60
N GLN A 302 -1.91 19.29 -10.64
CA GLN A 302 -1.04 20.46 -10.49
C GLN A 302 -1.27 21.54 -11.56
N ALA A 303 -1.68 21.16 -12.78
CA ALA A 303 -1.94 22.09 -13.87
C ALA A 303 -3.37 22.63 -13.90
N ASP A 304 -4.31 22.02 -13.15
CA ASP A 304 -5.74 22.35 -13.22
C ASP A 304 -6.26 22.90 -11.88
N ALA A 305 -6.45 24.22 -11.83
CA ALA A 305 -6.93 24.92 -10.63
C ALA A 305 -8.36 24.53 -10.23
N ALA A 306 -9.23 24.21 -11.20
CA ALA A 306 -10.60 23.82 -10.91
C ALA A 306 -10.64 22.44 -10.25
N SER A 307 -9.88 21.48 -10.79
CA SER A 307 -9.77 20.15 -10.18
C SER A 307 -9.15 20.20 -8.78
N ARG A 308 -8.18 21.11 -8.52
CA ARG A 308 -7.65 21.32 -7.16
C ARG A 308 -8.66 21.91 -6.20
N ALA A 309 -9.47 22.87 -6.65
CA ALA A 309 -10.53 23.45 -5.84
C ALA A 309 -11.62 22.40 -5.50
N GLU A 310 -11.91 21.49 -6.43
CA GLU A 310 -12.83 20.36 -6.19
C GLU A 310 -12.27 19.40 -5.12
N GLU A 311 -11.00 19.04 -5.19
CA GLU A 311 -10.37 18.21 -4.15
C GLU A 311 -10.35 18.92 -2.78
N GLU A 312 -10.03 20.21 -2.74
CA GLU A 312 -10.06 21.01 -1.52
C GLU A 312 -11.44 21.01 -0.87
N GLN A 313 -12.48 21.26 -1.67
CA GLN A 313 -13.86 21.24 -1.22
C GLN A 313 -14.27 19.84 -0.73
N PHE A 314 -13.86 18.79 -1.45
CA PHE A 314 -14.10 17.41 -1.05
C PHE A 314 -13.48 17.10 0.32
N PHE A 315 -12.25 17.53 0.59
CA PHE A 315 -11.66 17.36 1.92
C PHE A 315 -12.40 18.16 2.99
N ALA A 316 -12.80 19.39 2.69
CA ALA A 316 -13.50 20.26 3.63
C ALA A 316 -14.86 19.69 4.06
N THR A 317 -15.58 19.00 3.15
CA THR A 317 -16.91 18.45 3.45
C THR A 317 -16.94 16.92 3.63
N PHE A 318 -15.78 16.25 3.58
CA PHE A 318 -15.73 14.78 3.62
C PHE A 318 -16.46 14.19 4.84
N ASP A 319 -16.15 14.66 6.06
CA ASP A 319 -16.75 14.09 7.27
C ASP A 319 -18.22 14.45 7.46
N THR A 320 -18.68 15.56 6.86
CA THR A 320 -20.03 16.11 7.07
C THR A 320 -21.00 15.77 5.95
N GLU A 321 -20.50 15.35 4.78
CA GLU A 321 -21.33 15.05 3.62
C GLU A 321 -21.02 13.65 3.07
N PHE A 322 -19.82 13.44 2.51
CA PHE A 322 -19.48 12.19 1.82
C PHE A 322 -19.51 10.98 2.76
N ALA A 323 -18.84 11.09 3.91
CA ALA A 323 -18.79 10.01 4.90
C ALA A 323 -20.15 9.73 5.54
N ILE A 324 -21.01 10.75 5.72
CA ILE A 324 -22.37 10.57 6.25
C ILE A 324 -23.25 9.85 5.22
N ARG A 325 -23.18 10.28 3.96
CA ARG A 325 -23.93 9.67 2.86
C ARG A 325 -23.61 8.18 2.70
N HIS A 326 -22.33 7.83 2.83
CA HIS A 326 -21.83 6.48 2.67
C HIS A 326 -21.67 5.70 3.98
N ALA A 327 -22.19 6.20 5.11
CA ALA A 327 -21.90 5.63 6.44
C ALA A 327 -22.24 4.13 6.53
N GLN A 328 -23.43 3.73 6.04
CA GLN A 328 -23.85 2.32 6.05
C GLN A 328 -22.97 1.44 5.16
N THR A 329 -22.62 1.94 3.97
CA THR A 329 -21.74 1.26 3.02
C THR A 329 -20.33 1.09 3.62
N PHE A 330 -19.81 2.14 4.27
CA PHE A 330 -18.53 2.10 4.95
C PHE A 330 -18.52 1.11 6.11
N ASP A 331 -19.53 1.12 6.98
CA ASP A 331 -19.62 0.15 8.08
C ASP A 331 -19.65 -1.29 7.56
N ALA A 332 -20.46 -1.58 6.54
CA ALA A 332 -20.53 -2.90 5.93
C ALA A 332 -19.22 -3.32 5.25
N LEU A 333 -18.53 -2.38 4.58
CA LEU A 333 -17.21 -2.60 3.99
C LEU A 333 -16.15 -2.89 5.06
N ILE A 334 -16.11 -2.10 6.13
CA ILE A 334 -15.20 -2.27 7.26
C ILE A 334 -15.40 -3.64 7.90
N ASP A 335 -16.66 -4.04 8.15
CA ASP A 335 -16.98 -5.33 8.76
C ASP A 335 -16.58 -6.50 7.84
N ARG A 336 -16.78 -6.35 6.52
CA ARG A 336 -16.40 -7.35 5.53
C ARG A 336 -14.89 -7.53 5.44
N VAL A 337 -14.14 -6.43 5.36
CA VAL A 337 -12.67 -6.44 5.27
C VAL A 337 -12.05 -6.91 6.59
N GLY A 338 -12.55 -6.42 7.73
CA GLY A 338 -12.12 -6.85 9.04
C GLY A 338 -10.67 -6.47 9.39
N LEU A 339 -10.13 -5.42 8.75
CA LEU A 339 -8.81 -4.86 9.05
C LEU A 339 -8.95 -3.53 9.78
N ALA A 340 -8.00 -3.25 10.68
CA ALA A 340 -7.98 -1.98 11.39
C ALA A 340 -7.37 -0.84 10.58
N TYR A 341 -6.51 -1.18 9.62
CA TYR A 341 -5.96 -0.25 8.63
C TYR A 341 -6.09 -0.86 7.25
N PHE A 342 -6.87 -0.21 6.37
CA PHE A 342 -6.91 -0.53 4.95
C PHE A 342 -7.40 0.69 4.18
N GLY A 343 -7.30 0.66 2.86
CA GLY A 343 -7.81 1.71 2.00
C GLY A 343 -8.58 1.16 0.82
N VAL A 344 -9.33 2.05 0.18
CA VAL A 344 -9.98 1.78 -1.11
C VAL A 344 -9.68 2.88 -2.10
N ASP A 345 -9.51 2.48 -3.37
CA ASP A 345 -9.67 3.37 -4.51
C ASP A 345 -11.10 3.19 -5.05
N CYS A 346 -11.86 4.27 -5.07
CA CYS A 346 -13.29 4.28 -5.36
C CYS A 346 -13.73 5.49 -6.18
N ALA A 347 -14.99 5.51 -6.58
CA ALA A 347 -15.68 6.65 -7.18
C ALA A 347 -17.15 6.65 -6.77
N GLU A 348 -17.86 7.75 -7.00
CA GLU A 348 -19.31 7.79 -6.88
C GLU A 348 -19.93 7.68 -8.28
N THR A 349 -20.91 6.80 -8.46
CA THR A 349 -21.68 6.72 -9.70
C THR A 349 -22.63 7.92 -9.82
N LEU A 350 -23.19 8.16 -11.01
CA LEU A 350 -24.20 9.19 -11.20
C LEU A 350 -25.46 8.96 -10.33
N SER A 351 -25.75 7.70 -9.97
CA SER A 351 -26.82 7.31 -9.04
C SER A 351 -26.49 7.51 -7.56
N GLY A 352 -25.25 7.89 -7.22
CA GLY A 352 -24.80 8.08 -5.84
C GLY A 352 -24.31 6.81 -5.14
N GLU A 353 -24.10 5.70 -5.86
CA GLU A 353 -23.56 4.46 -5.31
C GLU A 353 -22.02 4.53 -5.22
N LEU A 354 -21.43 3.88 -4.22
CA LEU A 354 -19.97 3.83 -4.07
C LEU A 354 -19.40 2.70 -4.94
N ALA A 355 -18.70 3.05 -6.02
CA ALA A 355 -17.98 2.09 -6.84
C ALA A 355 -16.56 1.85 -6.27
N VAL A 356 -16.26 0.64 -5.79
CA VAL A 356 -14.93 0.26 -5.27
C VAL A 356 -14.20 -0.61 -6.29
N PHE A 357 -13.05 -0.11 -6.77
CA PHE A 357 -12.23 -0.77 -7.79
C PHE A 357 -11.03 -1.51 -7.19
N ARG A 358 -10.55 -1.05 -6.03
CA ARG A 358 -9.45 -1.68 -5.29
C ARG A 358 -9.66 -1.49 -3.80
N ALA A 359 -9.37 -2.52 -3.01
CA ALA A 359 -9.18 -2.42 -1.57
C ALA A 359 -7.82 -3.04 -1.24
N ASP A 360 -6.98 -2.33 -0.48
CA ASP A 360 -5.63 -2.76 -0.14
C ASP A 360 -5.17 -2.03 1.11
N HIS A 361 -4.28 -2.61 1.91
CA HIS A 361 -3.64 -1.90 3.02
C HIS A 361 -2.27 -1.32 2.63
N THR A 362 -1.83 -1.50 1.38
CA THR A 362 -0.58 -0.93 0.85
C THR A 362 -0.79 0.32 0.00
N LEU A 363 -2.03 0.82 -0.12
CA LEU A 363 -2.31 2.05 -0.86
C LEU A 363 -1.44 3.19 -0.33
N LEU A 364 -0.61 3.76 -1.21
CA LEU A 364 0.29 4.85 -0.85
C LEU A 364 -0.49 6.05 -0.31
N VAL A 365 -0.09 6.55 0.84
CA VAL A 365 -0.50 7.86 1.35
C VAL A 365 0.73 8.60 1.84
N HIS A 366 0.81 9.88 1.51
CA HIS A 366 1.94 10.74 1.81
C HIS A 366 1.50 12.20 1.91
N ASP A 367 2.38 13.06 2.42
CA ASP A 367 2.23 14.52 2.47
C ASP A 367 3.33 15.25 1.68
N MET A 368 3.87 14.60 0.65
CA MET A 368 4.97 15.13 -0.17
C MET A 368 4.54 16.16 -1.22
N ASP A 369 3.24 16.37 -1.41
CA ASP A 369 2.71 17.32 -2.41
C ASP A 369 3.20 18.76 -2.13
N PRO A 370 3.55 19.56 -3.16
CA PRO A 370 4.05 20.91 -2.98
C PRO A 370 2.98 21.80 -2.32
N VAL A 371 3.30 22.36 -1.15
CA VAL A 371 2.36 23.16 -0.33
C VAL A 371 1.89 24.43 -1.04
N ASP A 372 2.73 24.99 -1.91
CA ASP A 372 2.39 26.14 -2.75
C ASP A 372 1.35 25.81 -3.84
N VAL A 373 1.23 24.55 -4.24
CA VAL A 373 0.23 24.08 -5.21
C VAL A 373 -1.01 23.48 -4.51
N PHE A 374 -0.80 22.74 -3.43
CA PHE A 374 -1.84 22.01 -2.69
C PHE A 374 -1.84 22.38 -1.19
N PRO A 375 -2.17 23.64 -0.84
CA PRO A 375 -2.04 24.13 0.54
C PRO A 375 -2.93 23.42 1.56
N TYR A 376 -4.01 22.78 1.12
CA TYR A 376 -4.97 22.04 1.95
C TYR A 376 -4.54 20.59 2.28
N ARG A 377 -3.59 20.01 1.54
CA ARG A 377 -3.19 18.60 1.72
C ARG A 377 -2.47 18.33 3.06
N PRO A 378 -1.54 19.17 3.54
CA PRO A 378 -0.79 18.86 4.76
C PRO A 378 -1.68 18.68 6.00
N SER A 379 -2.70 19.51 6.18
CA SER A 379 -3.63 19.40 7.32
C SER A 379 -4.48 18.14 7.21
N GLN A 380 -4.98 17.83 6.01
CA GLN A 380 -5.75 16.62 5.76
C GLN A 380 -4.94 15.34 5.97
N MET A 381 -3.69 15.29 5.50
CA MET A 381 -2.83 14.11 5.69
C MET A 381 -2.46 13.91 7.16
N ARG A 382 -2.12 14.99 7.86
CA ARG A 382 -1.80 14.94 9.29
C ARG A 382 -2.97 14.39 10.11
N LYS A 383 -4.21 14.78 9.80
CA LYS A 383 -5.40 14.22 10.45
C LYS A 383 -5.46 12.69 10.35
N MET A 384 -5.11 12.11 9.20
CA MET A 384 -5.07 10.66 9.01
C MET A 384 -3.85 10.03 9.71
N PHE A 385 -2.66 10.62 9.62
CA PHE A 385 -1.45 10.12 10.30
C PHE A 385 -1.58 10.13 11.83
N ASP A 386 -2.19 11.17 12.39
CA ASP A 386 -2.49 11.28 13.82
C ASP A 386 -3.50 10.20 14.25
N ALA A 387 -4.50 9.91 13.41
CA ALA A 387 -5.45 8.83 13.67
C ALA A 387 -4.78 7.45 13.64
N PHE A 388 -3.89 7.22 12.67
CA PHE A 388 -3.10 5.99 12.59
C PHE A 388 -2.23 5.80 13.83
N SER A 389 -1.44 6.82 14.19
CA SER A 389 -0.60 6.82 15.39
C SER A 389 -1.43 6.61 16.66
N GLY A 390 -2.56 7.32 16.79
CA GLY A 390 -3.49 7.18 17.90
C GLY A 390 -4.06 5.76 18.02
N TYR A 391 -4.42 5.12 16.91
CA TYR A 391 -4.88 3.73 16.90
C TYR A 391 -3.78 2.77 17.39
N LEU A 392 -2.53 2.93 16.94
CA LEU A 392 -1.42 2.07 17.40
C LEU A 392 -1.23 2.13 18.92
N TYR A 393 -1.32 3.34 19.51
CA TYR A 393 -1.30 3.51 20.97
C TYR A 393 -2.45 2.77 21.66
N GLN A 394 -3.67 2.89 21.12
CA GLN A 394 -4.82 2.18 21.67
C GLN A 394 -4.66 0.67 21.59
N ALA A 395 -4.22 0.14 20.45
CA ALA A 395 -4.02 -1.29 20.23
C ALA A 395 -3.00 -1.87 21.23
N ALA A 396 -1.87 -1.19 21.43
CA ALA A 396 -0.89 -1.58 22.44
C ALA A 396 -1.44 -1.49 23.88
N GLY A 397 -2.26 -0.48 24.17
CA GLY A 397 -2.89 -0.26 25.47
C GLY A 397 -3.92 -1.33 25.85
N ARG A 398 -4.81 -1.73 24.93
CA ARG A 398 -5.87 -2.73 25.16
C ARG A 398 -5.29 -4.06 25.65
N SER A 399 -4.19 -4.51 25.05
CA SER A 399 -3.53 -5.75 25.45
C SER A 399 -2.78 -5.69 26.77
N ARG A 400 -2.23 -4.52 27.14
CA ARG A 400 -1.67 -4.32 28.49
C ARG A 400 -2.76 -4.41 29.56
N ALA A 401 -3.98 -3.95 29.26
CA ALA A 401 -5.12 -4.06 30.17
C ALA A 401 -5.64 -5.51 30.26
N GLU A 402 -5.74 -6.24 29.14
CA GLU A 402 -6.17 -7.65 29.11
C GLU A 402 -5.20 -8.57 29.85
N ARG A 403 -3.88 -8.36 29.72
CA ARG A 403 -2.85 -9.11 30.48
C ARG A 403 -2.80 -8.82 31.97
N ARG A 404 -3.43 -7.72 32.42
CA ARG A 404 -3.49 -7.31 33.84
C ARG A 404 -4.79 -7.72 34.51
N ARG A 405 -5.76 -8.30 33.78
CA ARG A 405 -6.96 -8.88 34.38
C ARG A 405 -6.57 -10.26 34.97
N PRO A 406 -6.83 -10.49 36.27
CA PRO A 406 -6.40 -11.68 36.99
C PRO A 406 -7.06 -12.97 36.50
#